data_AF-A0AA96RCH6-F1
#
_entry.id   AF-A0AA96RCH6-F1
#
_cell.length_a   1.000
_cell.length_b   1.000
_cell.length_c   1.000
_cell.angle_alpha   90.00
_cell.angle_beta   90.00
_cell.angle_gamma   90.00
#
_symmetry.space_group_name_H-M   'P 1'
#
loop_
_entity.id
_entity.type
_entity.pdbx_description
1 polymer ?
#
loop_
_entity_poly.entity_id
_entity_poly.type
_entity_poly.pdbx_seq_one_letter_code
_entity_poly.pdbx_strand_id
1 'polypeptide(L)'
;MERDKGNEASGNPESGLAGGWSYTEEENRRERLENLEELEWLLGECGHKAELAGRSVPAELLPAAFYREALEGRRNRLDQLRADPAGYRAEDFLRIKYELRLLLKQLAGLLSCSDWPSPSLTRSPVKEQGINQAEEQNSYFRTDGSSLIEAYETAFLQEYYPMSEGARSRAQACLTSSGMKALEVALLLFRTMTDRPLPLYHQVGYYYEGITLIRDLYPDARAVTVEDIYAMLDRGEEMGCLLLEPGLTWPVHEGIDLDLLFRKLERHRQSAPLFLIIDRTLTGMANPFFERYADRMPGHVVLVSIESGIKYWQLGLELTNLGFLVLSGEPVAHPETEERLTHLMGVLTGVPDPALVWRLPRPSRSVLERRMERLARNTNVLYSFLQERMKEGRVSRLYHSVQAGQGLRAGREPWMGSLLYVQLPGVVHYHEYEELAKHWAETAEPALCIHQGGSFGFDTMRLAAVEESPERGFNSALRLSVGRDTAEELAAKLVWLDRMLPPGR
;
A
#
# COMPACT_ATOMS: atom_id res chain seq x y z
N MET A 1 29.17 48.28 50.02
CA MET A 1 27.74 47.88 50.07
C MET A 1 27.27 47.80 48.63
N GLU A 2 27.75 46.78 47.93
CA GLU A 2 27.44 46.48 46.53
C GLU A 2 26.28 45.48 46.51
N ARG A 3 25.28 45.74 45.69
CA ARG A 3 24.21 44.77 45.40
C ARG A 3 24.34 44.33 43.96
N ASP A 4 24.76 43.07 43.86
CA ASP A 4 24.77 42.23 42.68
C ASP A 4 23.32 41.82 42.35
N LYS A 5 22.92 41.95 41.09
CA LYS A 5 21.67 41.40 40.55
C LYS A 5 22.03 40.64 39.27
N GLY A 6 22.28 39.35 39.43
CA GLY A 6 22.32 38.38 38.33
C GLY A 6 20.94 38.26 37.68
N ASN A 7 20.93 38.43 36.37
CA ASN A 7 19.78 38.26 35.51
C ASN A 7 20.06 37.05 34.62
N GLU A 8 19.58 35.88 35.02
CA GLU A 8 19.59 34.67 34.18
C GLU A 8 18.41 34.74 33.22
N ALA A 9 18.69 35.07 31.96
CA ALA A 9 17.76 34.90 30.86
C ALA A 9 18.01 33.54 30.21
N SER A 10 17.18 32.57 30.54
CA SER A 10 17.07 31.29 29.84
C SER A 10 16.42 31.52 28.46
N GLY A 11 17.25 31.78 27.45
CA GLY A 11 16.83 31.83 26.05
C GLY A 11 16.66 30.43 25.50
N ASN A 12 15.42 30.02 25.25
CA ASN A 12 15.10 28.87 24.42
C ASN A 12 15.53 29.20 22.98
N PRO A 13 16.36 28.38 22.32
CA PRO A 13 16.74 28.65 20.94
C PRO A 13 15.54 28.36 20.04
N GLU A 14 14.87 29.42 19.57
CA GLU A 14 14.01 29.34 18.39
C GLU A 14 14.88 28.86 17.22
N SER A 15 14.78 27.57 16.92
CA SER A 15 15.44 26.94 15.78
C SER A 15 14.84 27.51 14.50
N GLY A 16 15.57 28.42 13.86
CA GLY A 16 15.28 28.95 12.55
C GLY A 16 15.34 27.86 11.47
N LEU A 17 14.26 27.10 11.33
CA LEU A 17 13.98 26.38 10.10
C LEU A 17 13.54 27.42 9.07
N ALA A 18 14.31 27.54 7.99
CA ALA A 18 14.19 28.56 6.95
C ALA A 18 12.92 28.46 6.06
N GLY A 19 11.81 27.93 6.58
CA GLY A 19 10.59 27.66 5.82
C GLY A 19 9.28 28.12 6.44
N GLY A 20 9.27 28.83 7.58
CA GLY A 20 8.02 29.38 8.15
C GLY A 20 6.96 28.33 8.53
N TRP A 21 7.35 27.06 8.70
CA TRP A 21 6.46 25.99 9.13
C TRP A 21 6.19 26.11 10.64
N SER A 22 5.21 26.91 11.04
CA SER A 22 4.74 26.93 12.42
C SER A 22 3.62 25.91 12.58
N TYR A 23 3.96 24.71 13.07
CA TYR A 23 2.94 23.77 13.52
C TYR A 23 2.43 24.21 14.88
N THR A 24 1.10 24.30 15.02
CA THR A 24 0.51 24.64 16.31
C THR A 24 0.54 23.40 17.21
N GLU A 25 0.66 23.64 18.52
CA GLU A 25 0.49 22.58 19.53
C GLU A 25 -0.87 21.88 19.37
N GLU A 26 -1.89 22.62 18.93
CA GLU A 26 -3.22 22.11 18.61
C GLU A 26 -3.23 21.10 17.45
N GLU A 27 -2.47 21.35 16.38
CA GLU A 27 -2.37 20.43 15.25
C GLU A 27 -1.67 19.12 15.63
N ASN A 28 -0.55 19.21 16.36
CA ASN A 28 0.12 18.03 16.88
C ASN A 28 -0.82 17.22 17.81
N ARG A 29 -1.53 17.91 18.71
CA ARG A 29 -2.52 17.27 19.58
C ARG A 29 -3.61 16.56 18.78
N ARG A 30 -4.14 17.18 17.71
CA ARG A 30 -5.13 16.58 16.81
C ARG A 30 -4.58 15.31 16.16
N GLU A 31 -3.39 15.37 15.58
CA GLU A 31 -2.78 14.22 14.89
C GLU A 31 -2.51 13.03 15.83
N ARG A 32 -2.15 13.32 17.08
CA ARG A 32 -1.98 12.33 18.15
C ARG A 32 -3.31 11.70 18.56
N LEU A 33 -4.38 12.47 18.67
CA LEU A 33 -5.74 11.94 18.91
C LEU A 33 -6.19 11.03 17.77
N GLU A 34 -5.95 11.40 16.52
CA GLU A 34 -6.23 10.56 15.35
C GLU A 34 -5.45 9.23 15.38
N ASN A 35 -4.21 9.23 15.89
CA ASN A 35 -3.49 7.98 16.12
C ASN A 35 -4.17 7.10 17.18
N LEU A 36 -4.62 7.70 18.29
CA LEU A 36 -5.34 6.98 19.35
C LEU A 36 -6.68 6.41 18.84
N GLU A 37 -7.38 7.13 17.97
CA GLU A 37 -8.60 6.63 17.30
C GLU A 37 -8.31 5.41 16.42
N GLU A 38 -7.20 5.40 15.69
CA GLU A 38 -6.79 4.22 14.92
C GLU A 38 -6.46 3.02 15.82
N LEU A 39 -5.74 3.24 16.93
CA LEU A 39 -5.44 2.16 17.89
C LEU A 39 -6.71 1.64 18.56
N GLU A 40 -7.65 2.52 18.89
CA GLU A 40 -8.95 2.18 19.46
C GLU A 40 -9.77 1.31 18.49
N TRP A 41 -9.76 1.67 17.21
CA TRP A 41 -10.40 0.90 16.15
C TRP A 41 -9.74 -0.48 15.97
N LEU A 42 -8.40 -0.54 15.88
CA LEU A 42 -7.65 -1.81 15.81
C LEU A 42 -7.89 -2.70 17.04
N LEU A 43 -8.00 -2.11 18.24
CA LEU A 43 -8.35 -2.83 19.46
C LEU A 43 -9.79 -3.36 19.40
N GLY A 44 -10.71 -2.61 18.79
CA GLY A 44 -12.06 -3.08 18.46
C GLY A 44 -12.06 -4.28 17.52
N GLU A 45 -11.21 -4.28 16.49
CA GLU A 45 -11.04 -5.42 15.58
C GLU A 45 -10.49 -6.66 16.30
N CYS A 46 -9.55 -6.48 17.23
CA CYS A 46 -9.08 -7.57 18.09
C CYS A 46 -10.21 -8.10 18.98
N GLY A 47 -11.02 -7.21 19.57
CA GLY A 47 -12.17 -7.58 20.39
C GLY A 47 -13.22 -8.39 19.61
N HIS A 48 -13.54 -7.96 18.40
CA HIS A 48 -14.45 -8.67 17.51
C HIS A 48 -13.94 -10.09 17.19
N LYS A 49 -12.65 -10.23 16.83
CA LYS A 49 -12.06 -11.55 16.54
C LYS A 49 -11.96 -12.43 17.79
N ALA A 50 -11.71 -11.86 18.97
CA ALA A 50 -11.72 -12.59 20.23
C ALA A 50 -13.13 -13.10 20.58
N GLU A 51 -14.17 -12.31 20.31
CA GLU A 51 -15.56 -12.73 20.47
C GLU A 51 -15.92 -13.88 19.51
N LEU A 52 -15.54 -13.77 18.23
CA LEU A 52 -15.71 -14.85 17.26
C LEU A 52 -15.01 -16.13 17.73
N ALA A 53 -13.75 -16.01 18.16
CA ALA A 53 -13.01 -17.16 18.69
C ALA A 53 -13.70 -17.78 19.92
N GLY A 54 -14.31 -16.96 20.80
CA GLY A 54 -15.09 -17.43 21.95
C GLY A 54 -16.38 -18.17 21.61
N ARG A 55 -16.95 -17.93 20.42
CA ARG A 55 -18.13 -18.65 19.91
C ARG A 55 -17.75 -19.93 19.19
N SER A 56 -16.63 -19.91 18.49
CA SER A 56 -16.16 -21.02 17.66
C SER A 56 -15.34 -22.04 18.44
N VAL A 57 -14.33 -21.60 19.20
CA VAL A 57 -13.34 -22.49 19.83
C VAL A 57 -13.86 -23.02 21.18
N PRO A 58 -13.77 -24.34 21.46
CA PRO A 58 -14.12 -24.90 22.77
C PRO A 58 -13.43 -24.15 23.91
N ALA A 59 -14.17 -23.89 24.99
CA ALA A 59 -13.70 -23.06 26.10
C ALA A 59 -12.44 -23.65 26.78
N GLU A 60 -12.22 -24.96 26.71
CA GLU A 60 -11.05 -25.64 27.25
C GLU A 60 -9.77 -25.37 26.43
N LEU A 61 -9.93 -25.03 25.15
CA LEU A 61 -8.84 -24.75 24.21
C LEU A 61 -8.57 -23.26 24.04
N LEU A 62 -9.56 -22.42 24.37
CA LEU A 62 -9.44 -20.98 24.28
C LEU A 62 -9.04 -20.38 25.64
N PRO A 63 -7.86 -19.74 25.77
CA PRO A 63 -7.54 -18.97 26.96
C PRO A 63 -8.31 -17.63 26.94
N ALA A 64 -9.64 -17.67 27.02
CA ALA A 64 -10.51 -16.49 26.91
C ALA A 64 -10.21 -15.43 27.98
N ALA A 65 -9.75 -15.84 29.16
CA ALA A 65 -9.26 -14.94 30.21
C ALA A 65 -8.03 -14.14 29.73
N PHE A 66 -7.06 -14.81 29.07
CA PHE A 66 -5.85 -14.17 28.56
C PHE A 66 -6.17 -13.08 27.54
N TYR A 67 -7.04 -13.35 26.56
CA TYR A 67 -7.38 -12.34 25.56
C TYR A 67 -8.18 -11.18 26.14
N ARG A 68 -9.11 -11.44 27.06
CA ARG A 68 -9.84 -10.36 27.74
C ARG A 68 -8.92 -9.46 28.55
N GLU A 69 -8.03 -10.04 29.35
CA GLU A 69 -7.04 -9.29 30.13
C GLU A 69 -6.09 -8.51 29.22
N ALA A 70 -5.64 -9.12 28.12
CA ALA A 70 -4.80 -8.45 27.14
C ALA A 70 -5.52 -7.22 26.54
N LEU A 71 -6.78 -7.37 26.10
CA LEU A 71 -7.58 -6.29 25.52
C LEU A 71 -7.85 -5.16 26.53
N GLU A 72 -8.23 -5.51 27.76
CA GLU A 72 -8.49 -4.55 28.85
C GLU A 72 -7.22 -3.77 29.21
N GLY A 73 -6.08 -4.45 29.33
CA GLY A 73 -4.80 -3.80 29.58
C GLY A 73 -4.42 -2.77 28.50
N ARG A 74 -4.72 -3.06 27.22
CA ARG A 74 -4.48 -2.12 26.11
C ARG A 74 -5.48 -0.97 26.14
N ARG A 75 -6.75 -1.23 26.44
CA ARG A 75 -7.77 -0.17 26.61
C ARG A 75 -7.36 0.81 27.70
N ASN A 76 -6.99 0.31 28.88
CA ASN A 76 -6.54 1.13 30.00
C ASN A 76 -5.32 1.99 29.63
N ARG A 77 -4.37 1.43 28.88
CA ARG A 77 -3.21 2.18 28.37
C ARG A 77 -3.60 3.25 27.34
N LEU A 78 -4.55 2.97 26.46
CA LEU A 78 -5.07 3.98 25.53
C LEU A 78 -5.79 5.11 26.26
N ASP A 79 -6.57 4.80 27.30
CA ASP A 79 -7.25 5.81 28.11
C ASP A 79 -6.27 6.71 28.88
N GLN A 80 -5.17 6.13 29.38
CA GLN A 80 -4.07 6.89 29.99
C GLN A 80 -3.42 7.86 28.99
N LEU A 81 -3.11 7.39 27.77
CA LEU A 81 -2.55 8.24 26.71
C LEU A 81 -3.54 9.30 26.22
N ARG A 82 -4.84 9.01 26.25
CA ARG A 82 -5.90 9.97 25.90
C ARG A 82 -6.07 11.06 26.95
N ALA A 83 -5.80 10.75 28.22
CA ALA A 83 -5.83 11.72 29.32
C ALA A 83 -4.67 12.73 29.24
N ASP A 84 -3.51 12.31 28.70
CA ASP A 84 -2.37 13.18 28.42
C ASP A 84 -1.82 12.99 26.99
N PRO A 85 -2.49 13.57 25.98
CA PRO A 85 -2.00 13.52 24.60
C PRO A 85 -0.67 14.26 24.39
N ALA A 86 -0.27 15.14 25.32
CA ALA A 86 0.98 15.89 25.22
C ALA A 86 2.20 15.00 25.58
N GLY A 87 2.04 14.07 26.53
CA GLY A 87 3.06 13.08 26.90
C GLY A 87 3.22 11.92 25.91
N TYR A 88 2.26 11.74 24.99
CA TYR A 88 2.24 10.67 23.99
C TYR A 88 3.29 10.87 22.88
N ARG A 89 4.11 9.84 22.63
CA ARG A 89 5.18 9.83 21.60
C ARG A 89 4.95 8.78 20.50
N ALA A 90 5.60 8.92 19.34
CA ALA A 90 5.64 7.90 18.29
C ALA A 90 5.95 6.48 18.80
N GLU A 91 6.90 6.34 19.73
CA GLU A 91 7.27 5.05 20.29
C GLU A 91 6.08 4.37 21.00
N ASP A 92 5.24 5.15 21.69
CA ASP A 92 4.03 4.62 22.34
C ASP A 92 3.02 4.11 21.32
N PHE A 93 2.80 4.88 20.26
CA PHE A 93 1.96 4.50 19.13
C PHE A 93 2.41 3.17 18.53
N LEU A 94 3.67 3.12 18.10
CA LEU A 94 4.25 1.99 17.39
C LEU A 94 4.28 0.74 18.28
N ARG A 95 4.59 0.90 19.57
CA ARG A 95 4.58 -0.19 20.55
C ARG A 95 3.18 -0.79 20.70
N ILE A 96 2.16 0.02 20.94
CA ILE A 96 0.78 -0.49 21.07
C ILE A 96 0.33 -1.11 19.74
N LYS A 97 0.62 -0.46 18.62
CA LYS A 97 0.27 -0.96 17.30
C LYS A 97 0.91 -2.31 16.99
N TYR A 98 2.17 -2.51 17.38
CA TYR A 98 2.85 -3.79 17.26
C TYR A 98 2.23 -4.87 18.17
N GLU A 99 1.86 -4.52 19.40
CA GLU A 99 1.13 -5.44 20.28
C GLU A 99 -0.21 -5.87 19.67
N LEU A 100 -0.97 -4.92 19.09
CA LEU A 100 -2.22 -5.21 18.38
C LEU A 100 -1.99 -6.06 17.13
N ARG A 101 -0.90 -5.82 16.37
CA ARG A 101 -0.47 -6.67 15.25
C ARG A 101 -0.28 -8.12 15.69
N LEU A 102 0.41 -8.34 16.81
CA LEU A 102 0.63 -9.69 17.35
C LEU A 102 -0.69 -10.34 17.77
N LEU A 103 -1.57 -9.58 18.43
CA LEU A 103 -2.87 -10.06 18.89
C LEU A 103 -3.77 -10.46 17.71
N LEU A 104 -3.82 -9.65 16.64
CA LEU A 104 -4.52 -9.99 15.39
C LEU A 104 -4.01 -11.30 14.79
N LYS A 105 -2.69 -11.51 14.76
CA LYS A 105 -2.09 -12.76 14.24
C LYS A 105 -2.42 -13.97 15.11
N GLN A 106 -2.39 -13.82 16.43
CA GLN A 106 -2.73 -14.89 17.38
C GLN A 106 -4.21 -15.28 17.28
N LEU A 107 -5.10 -14.30 17.29
CA LEU A 107 -6.54 -14.51 17.15
C LEU A 107 -6.89 -15.12 15.79
N ALA A 108 -6.26 -14.66 14.70
CA ALA A 108 -6.42 -15.29 13.39
C ALA A 108 -5.98 -16.75 13.40
N GLY A 109 -4.86 -17.06 14.06
CA GLY A 109 -4.37 -18.43 14.24
C GLY A 109 -5.37 -19.32 14.98
N LEU A 110 -6.05 -18.80 16.01
CA LEU A 110 -7.11 -19.52 16.71
C LEU A 110 -8.36 -19.71 15.85
N LEU A 111 -8.75 -18.70 15.09
CA LEU A 111 -9.89 -18.78 14.19
C LEU A 111 -9.63 -19.80 13.08
N SER A 112 -8.39 -20.00 12.65
CA SER A 112 -8.07 -20.98 11.60
C SER A 112 -7.53 -22.32 12.11
N CYS A 113 -7.26 -22.51 13.41
CA CYS A 113 -6.48 -23.67 13.88
C CYS A 113 -7.19 -25.02 13.70
N SER A 114 -8.53 -25.01 13.67
CA SER A 114 -9.32 -26.20 13.37
C SER A 114 -9.58 -26.38 11.89
N ASP A 115 -9.39 -25.34 11.08
CA ASP A 115 -9.95 -25.23 9.74
C ASP A 115 -8.91 -25.65 8.70
N TRP A 116 -8.53 -26.92 8.69
CA TRP A 116 -7.68 -27.53 7.66
C TRP A 116 -7.77 -29.06 7.53
N PRO A 117 -8.75 -29.79 8.11
CA PRO A 117 -8.86 -31.21 7.79
C PRO A 117 -9.20 -31.32 6.30
N SER A 118 -8.47 -32.19 5.60
CA SER A 118 -8.79 -32.55 4.22
C SER A 118 -10.27 -32.92 4.15
N PRO A 119 -11.04 -32.40 3.18
CA PRO A 119 -12.46 -32.72 3.09
C PRO A 119 -12.64 -34.24 2.99
N SER A 120 -13.23 -34.84 4.02
CA SER A 120 -13.58 -36.26 4.03
C SER A 120 -15.00 -36.43 3.51
N LEU A 121 -15.13 -37.02 2.32
CA LEU A 121 -16.41 -37.22 1.63
C LEU A 121 -17.22 -38.41 2.22
N THR A 122 -16.73 -39.12 3.25
CA THR A 122 -17.36 -40.36 3.74
C THR A 122 -17.47 -40.51 5.27
N ARG A 123 -18.71 -40.78 5.73
CA ARG A 123 -19.23 -41.58 6.88
C ARG A 123 -18.33 -41.91 8.09
N SER A 124 -17.44 -41.04 8.54
CA SER A 124 -16.90 -41.16 9.90
C SER A 124 -17.97 -40.70 10.92
N PRO A 125 -18.21 -41.43 12.02
CA PRO A 125 -19.01 -40.91 13.14
C PRO A 125 -18.30 -39.73 13.84
N VAL A 126 -16.99 -39.54 13.58
CA VAL A 126 -16.20 -38.41 14.03
C VAL A 126 -16.18 -37.38 12.90
N LYS A 127 -16.76 -36.19 13.16
CA LYS A 127 -16.67 -35.07 12.21
C LYS A 127 -15.22 -34.59 12.17
N GLU A 128 -14.49 -34.93 11.11
CA GLU A 128 -13.21 -34.31 10.74
C GLU A 128 -13.46 -32.93 10.12
N GLN A 129 -14.35 -32.14 10.70
CA GLN A 129 -14.67 -30.79 10.23
C GLN A 129 -14.01 -29.80 11.17
N GLY A 130 -13.35 -28.81 10.58
CA GLY A 130 -12.97 -27.61 11.29
C GLY A 130 -14.18 -26.90 11.85
N ILE A 131 -13.96 -26.16 12.93
CA ILE A 131 -15.02 -25.47 13.65
C ILE A 131 -15.74 -24.47 12.75
N ASN A 132 -15.01 -23.75 11.88
CA ASN A 132 -15.61 -22.80 10.95
C ASN A 132 -15.74 -23.37 9.53
N GLN A 133 -15.44 -24.66 9.31
CA GLN A 133 -15.72 -25.37 8.06
C GLN A 133 -17.19 -25.80 7.93
N ALA A 134 -18.02 -25.63 8.98
CA ALA A 134 -19.38 -26.14 9.00
C ALA A 134 -20.29 -25.54 7.90
N GLU A 135 -20.01 -24.31 7.46
CA GLU A 135 -20.74 -23.62 6.38
C GLU A 135 -20.25 -24.00 4.98
N GLU A 136 -19.06 -24.58 4.85
CA GLU A 136 -18.38 -24.82 3.58
C GLU A 136 -18.19 -26.32 3.28
N GLN A 137 -19.24 -27.10 3.55
CA GLN A 137 -19.24 -28.56 3.36
C GLN A 137 -19.00 -28.93 1.89
N ASN A 138 -18.01 -29.82 1.66
CA ASN A 138 -17.60 -30.32 0.34
C ASN A 138 -16.87 -29.32 -0.56
N SER A 139 -16.31 -28.24 0.00
CA SER A 139 -15.44 -27.31 -0.74
C SER A 139 -13.96 -27.63 -0.49
N TYR A 140 -13.12 -27.39 -1.49
CA TYR A 140 -11.68 -27.28 -1.31
C TYR A 140 -11.31 -25.79 -1.34
N PHE A 141 -11.11 -25.19 -0.16
CA PHE A 141 -10.89 -23.74 0.01
C PHE A 141 -9.87 -23.09 -0.93
N ARG A 142 -8.86 -23.84 -1.41
CA ARG A 142 -7.85 -23.33 -2.35
C ARG A 142 -8.36 -23.20 -3.79
N THR A 143 -9.44 -23.90 -4.15
CA THR A 143 -10.00 -23.93 -5.51
C THR A 143 -11.38 -23.29 -5.56
N ASP A 144 -12.25 -23.59 -4.59
CA ASP A 144 -13.66 -23.19 -4.63
C ASP A 144 -13.93 -21.86 -3.91
N GLY A 145 -12.88 -21.22 -3.38
CA GLY A 145 -12.98 -19.99 -2.59
C GLY A 145 -13.34 -20.27 -1.12
N SER A 146 -13.49 -19.19 -0.36
CA SER A 146 -14.06 -19.22 0.99
C SER A 146 -15.03 -18.06 1.14
N SER A 147 -16.17 -18.30 1.79
CA SER A 147 -17.16 -17.27 2.12
C SER A 147 -16.54 -16.10 2.90
N LEU A 148 -15.50 -16.36 3.71
CA LEU A 148 -14.71 -15.33 4.39
C LEU A 148 -13.97 -14.44 3.39
N ILE A 149 -13.34 -15.06 2.38
CA ILE A 149 -12.59 -14.35 1.35
C ILE A 149 -13.55 -13.49 0.53
N GLU A 150 -14.68 -14.06 0.09
CA GLU A 150 -15.72 -13.34 -0.67
C GLU A 150 -16.32 -12.17 0.13
N ALA A 151 -16.60 -12.39 1.42
CA ALA A 151 -17.10 -11.34 2.31
C ALA A 151 -16.07 -10.21 2.46
N TYR A 152 -14.78 -10.55 2.60
CA TYR A 152 -13.71 -9.56 2.67
C TYR A 152 -13.51 -8.82 1.35
N GLU A 153 -13.54 -9.52 0.21
CA GLU A 153 -13.48 -8.94 -1.14
C GLU A 153 -14.60 -7.93 -1.35
N THR A 154 -15.82 -8.29 -0.98
CA THR A 154 -17.00 -7.43 -1.07
C THR A 154 -16.82 -6.18 -0.21
N ALA A 155 -16.44 -6.35 1.07
CA ALA A 155 -16.20 -5.22 1.97
C ALA A 155 -15.06 -4.32 1.46
N PHE A 156 -14.00 -4.90 0.91
CA PHE A 156 -12.85 -4.18 0.38
C PHE A 156 -13.22 -3.37 -0.87
N LEU A 157 -13.96 -3.97 -1.81
CA LEU A 157 -14.47 -3.32 -3.02
C LEU A 157 -15.44 -2.18 -2.67
N GLN A 158 -16.27 -2.35 -1.65
CA GLN A 158 -17.18 -1.28 -1.19
C GLN A 158 -16.42 -0.11 -0.56
N GLU A 159 -15.48 -0.40 0.34
CA GLU A 159 -14.78 0.63 1.09
C GLU A 159 -13.75 1.38 0.24
N TYR A 160 -12.99 0.71 -0.62
CA TYR A 160 -11.78 1.29 -1.22
C TYR A 160 -11.82 1.52 -2.72
N TYR A 161 -12.85 1.02 -3.39
CA TYR A 161 -13.04 1.17 -4.82
C TYR A 161 -14.36 1.89 -5.06
N PRO A 162 -14.37 3.24 -4.97
CA PRO A 162 -15.54 4.00 -5.37
C PRO A 162 -15.82 3.71 -6.86
N MET A 163 -17.08 3.39 -7.14
CA MET A 163 -17.59 3.07 -8.47
C MET A 163 -19.06 3.47 -8.50
N SER A 164 -19.53 3.91 -9.67
CA SER A 164 -20.96 4.00 -9.92
C SER A 164 -21.63 2.62 -9.86
N GLU A 165 -22.95 2.60 -9.74
CA GLU A 165 -23.74 1.36 -9.82
C GLU A 165 -23.57 0.65 -11.18
N GLY A 166 -23.48 1.43 -12.26
CA GLY A 166 -23.25 0.92 -13.61
C GLY A 166 -21.92 0.19 -13.74
N ALA A 167 -20.82 0.81 -13.30
CA ALA A 167 -19.50 0.18 -13.30
C ALA A 167 -19.44 -1.03 -12.35
N ARG A 168 -20.07 -0.94 -11.17
CA ARG A 168 -20.08 -2.02 -10.16
C ARG A 168 -20.83 -3.26 -10.63
N SER A 169 -21.94 -3.11 -11.34
CA SER A 169 -22.68 -4.25 -11.90
C SER A 169 -21.93 -5.02 -12.99
N ARG A 170 -20.84 -4.44 -13.50
CA ARG A 170 -19.92 -5.06 -14.48
C ARG A 170 -18.51 -5.20 -13.93
N ALA A 171 -18.37 -5.28 -12.61
CA ALA A 171 -17.09 -5.41 -11.94
C ALA A 171 -16.96 -6.78 -11.27
N GLN A 172 -15.73 -7.29 -11.26
CA GLN A 172 -15.33 -8.46 -10.48
C GLN A 172 -14.13 -8.08 -9.62
N ALA A 173 -14.02 -8.65 -8.43
CA ALA A 173 -12.90 -8.42 -7.54
C ALA A 173 -12.44 -9.74 -6.94
N CYS A 174 -11.13 -9.92 -6.81
CA CYS A 174 -10.56 -11.05 -6.09
C CYS A 174 -9.33 -10.64 -5.27
N LEU A 175 -9.17 -11.31 -4.14
CA LEU A 175 -7.93 -11.34 -3.37
C LEU A 175 -7.02 -12.39 -3.96
N THR A 176 -5.74 -12.07 -4.01
CA THR A 176 -4.68 -13.00 -4.37
C THR A 176 -3.66 -13.11 -3.25
N SER A 177 -2.86 -14.17 -3.28
CA SER A 177 -1.78 -14.40 -2.31
C SER A 177 -0.66 -13.33 -2.32
N SER A 178 -0.56 -12.51 -3.37
CA SER A 178 0.36 -11.37 -3.45
C SER A 178 0.01 -10.42 -4.61
N GLY A 179 0.52 -9.19 -4.60
CA GLY A 179 0.37 -8.28 -5.75
C GLY A 179 0.92 -8.85 -7.08
N MET A 180 2.02 -9.61 -7.03
CA MET A 180 2.56 -10.30 -8.20
C MET A 180 1.63 -11.40 -8.72
N LYS A 181 0.90 -12.06 -7.82
CA LYS A 181 -0.13 -13.05 -8.20
C LYS A 181 -1.35 -12.36 -8.83
N ALA A 182 -1.76 -11.19 -8.34
CA ALA A 182 -2.78 -10.37 -8.99
C ALA A 182 -2.39 -10.01 -10.44
N LEU A 183 -1.13 -9.59 -10.65
CA LEU A 183 -0.59 -9.34 -11.98
C LEU A 183 -0.61 -10.59 -12.87
N GLU A 184 -0.12 -11.71 -12.36
CA GLU A 184 -0.09 -13.00 -13.09
C GLU A 184 -1.49 -13.45 -13.52
N VAL A 185 -2.47 -13.39 -12.61
CA VAL A 185 -3.86 -13.74 -12.90
C VAL A 185 -4.45 -12.81 -13.96
N ALA A 186 -4.24 -11.49 -13.85
CA ALA A 186 -4.73 -10.52 -14.84
C ALA A 186 -4.13 -10.75 -16.23
N LEU A 187 -2.82 -11.03 -16.29
CA LEU A 187 -2.09 -11.34 -17.52
C LEU A 187 -2.58 -12.63 -18.17
N LEU A 188 -2.86 -13.67 -17.39
CA LEU A 188 -3.36 -14.95 -17.92
C LEU A 188 -4.85 -14.89 -18.26
N LEU A 189 -5.63 -14.08 -17.55
CA LEU A 189 -7.02 -13.80 -17.91
C LEU A 189 -7.12 -13.08 -19.26
N PHE A 190 -6.26 -12.09 -19.50
CA PHE A 190 -6.12 -11.48 -20.82
C PHE A 190 -5.89 -12.55 -21.90
N ARG A 191 -4.96 -13.48 -21.68
CA ARG A 191 -4.67 -14.57 -22.65
C ARG A 191 -5.88 -15.42 -22.98
N THR A 192 -6.66 -15.79 -21.97
CA THR A 192 -7.79 -16.71 -22.11
C THR A 192 -9.04 -16.03 -22.66
N MET A 193 -9.10 -14.69 -22.61
CA MET A 193 -10.19 -13.89 -23.18
C MET A 193 -9.94 -13.45 -24.63
N THR A 194 -8.82 -13.87 -25.23
CA THR A 194 -8.47 -13.53 -26.61
C THR A 194 -8.23 -14.78 -27.44
N ASP A 195 -8.93 -14.92 -28.57
CA ASP A 195 -8.83 -16.10 -29.45
C ASP A 195 -7.57 -16.13 -30.33
N ARG A 196 -6.80 -15.04 -30.33
CA ARG A 196 -5.57 -14.89 -31.12
C ARG A 196 -4.51 -14.11 -30.33
N PRO A 197 -3.22 -14.27 -30.65
CA PRO A 197 -2.19 -13.43 -30.06
C PRO A 197 -2.44 -11.96 -30.41
N LEU A 198 -2.52 -11.12 -29.39
CA LEU A 198 -2.60 -9.67 -29.52
C LEU A 198 -1.37 -9.01 -28.87
N PRO A 199 -0.95 -7.83 -29.36
CA PRO A 199 0.21 -7.14 -28.80
C PRO A 199 0.01 -6.80 -27.31
N LEU A 200 1.05 -7.07 -26.52
CA LEU A 200 1.13 -6.66 -25.13
C LEU A 200 2.21 -5.60 -24.98
N TYR A 201 1.83 -4.49 -24.37
CA TYR A 201 2.67 -3.33 -24.15
C TYR A 201 2.76 -3.04 -22.65
N HIS A 202 3.94 -2.68 -22.17
CA HIS A 202 4.12 -2.21 -20.81
C HIS A 202 4.86 -0.87 -20.82
N GLN A 203 4.51 0.00 -19.89
CA GLN A 203 5.18 1.29 -19.74
C GLN A 203 6.67 1.10 -19.41
N VAL A 204 7.53 1.93 -20.03
CA VAL A 204 8.93 2.06 -19.58
C VAL A 204 8.95 2.57 -18.14
N GLY A 205 9.69 1.89 -17.26
CA GLY A 205 9.74 2.22 -15.83
C GLY A 205 8.74 1.49 -14.96
N TYR A 206 8.00 0.53 -15.52
CA TYR A 206 7.15 -0.39 -14.75
C TYR A 206 7.97 -1.19 -13.72
N TYR A 207 7.34 -1.57 -12.62
CA TYR A 207 7.95 -2.36 -11.55
C TYR A 207 8.74 -3.57 -12.06
N TYR A 208 9.99 -3.71 -11.60
CA TYR A 208 10.95 -4.65 -12.17
C TYR A 208 10.53 -6.13 -12.05
N GLU A 209 9.97 -6.59 -10.92
CA GLU A 209 9.49 -7.98 -10.81
C GLU A 209 8.31 -8.21 -11.75
N GLY A 210 7.49 -7.17 -11.96
CA GLY A 210 6.43 -7.14 -12.97
C GLY A 210 6.99 -7.34 -14.37
N ILE A 211 8.05 -6.61 -14.74
CA ILE A 211 8.73 -6.77 -16.04
C ILE A 211 9.29 -8.19 -16.20
N THR A 212 9.91 -8.75 -15.17
CA THR A 212 10.41 -10.14 -15.22
C THR A 212 9.28 -11.12 -15.50
N LEU A 213 8.18 -11.03 -14.76
CA LEU A 213 7.01 -11.88 -14.98
C LEU A 213 6.42 -11.73 -16.39
N ILE A 214 6.31 -10.49 -16.88
CA ILE A 214 5.80 -10.20 -18.23
C ILE A 214 6.70 -10.87 -19.28
N ARG A 215 8.02 -10.77 -19.17
CA ARG A 215 8.97 -11.38 -20.11
C ARG A 215 8.87 -12.91 -20.13
N ASP A 216 8.66 -13.52 -18.97
CA ASP A 216 8.53 -14.98 -18.85
C ASP A 216 7.22 -15.49 -19.47
N LEU A 217 6.11 -14.74 -19.31
CA LEU A 217 4.79 -15.13 -19.84
C LEU A 217 4.57 -14.70 -21.29
N TYR A 218 5.15 -13.56 -21.70
CA TYR A 218 4.97 -12.90 -22.99
C TYR A 218 6.33 -12.41 -23.53
N PRO A 219 7.13 -13.29 -24.16
CA PRO A 219 8.44 -12.92 -24.69
C PRO A 219 8.41 -11.80 -25.74
N ASP A 220 7.28 -11.64 -26.45
CA ASP A 220 7.06 -10.60 -27.46
C ASP A 220 6.52 -9.28 -26.88
N ALA A 221 6.35 -9.19 -25.57
CA ALA A 221 5.92 -7.98 -24.89
C ALA A 221 6.90 -6.83 -25.14
N ARG A 222 6.38 -5.62 -25.40
CA ARG A 222 7.20 -4.46 -25.72
C ARG A 222 7.10 -3.39 -24.64
N ALA A 223 8.26 -2.92 -24.19
CA ALA A 223 8.35 -1.69 -23.41
C ALA A 223 8.08 -0.49 -24.32
N VAL A 224 7.18 0.40 -23.94
CA VAL A 224 6.80 1.61 -24.71
C VAL A 224 6.82 2.85 -23.83
N THR A 225 7.18 3.98 -24.42
CA THR A 225 7.13 5.28 -23.74
C THR A 225 5.69 5.77 -23.58
N VAL A 226 5.47 6.76 -22.72
CA VAL A 226 4.14 7.37 -22.53
C VAL A 226 3.67 8.04 -23.83
N GLU A 227 4.56 8.68 -24.56
CA GLU A 227 4.30 9.31 -25.85
C GLU A 227 3.94 8.28 -26.92
N ASP A 228 4.64 7.15 -26.96
CA ASP A 228 4.32 6.06 -27.88
C ASP A 228 2.92 5.51 -27.61
N ILE A 229 2.56 5.29 -26.35
CA ILE A 229 1.21 4.84 -25.95
C ILE A 229 0.16 5.81 -26.50
N TYR A 230 0.34 7.12 -26.30
CA TYR A 230 -0.60 8.12 -26.80
C TYR A 230 -0.67 8.14 -28.33
N ALA A 231 0.46 8.00 -29.01
CA ALA A 231 0.51 7.97 -30.47
C ALA A 231 -0.13 6.70 -31.05
N MET A 232 0.02 5.55 -30.39
CA MET A 232 -0.64 4.28 -30.75
C MET A 232 -2.16 4.39 -30.65
N LEU A 233 -2.66 4.98 -29.56
CA LEU A 233 -4.09 5.25 -29.38
C LEU A 233 -4.64 6.21 -30.45
N ASP A 234 -3.90 7.26 -30.80
CA ASP A 234 -4.33 8.21 -31.84
C ASP A 234 -4.35 7.58 -33.24
N ARG A 235 -3.45 6.62 -33.51
CA ARG A 235 -3.43 5.87 -34.78
C ARG A 235 -4.49 4.77 -34.85
N GLY A 236 -5.19 4.49 -33.76
CA GLY A 236 -6.12 3.36 -33.67
C GLY A 236 -5.40 2.01 -33.81
N GLU A 237 -4.17 1.92 -33.31
CA GLU A 237 -3.42 0.67 -33.33
C GLU A 237 -4.13 -0.38 -32.48
N GLU A 238 -4.24 -1.60 -33.00
CA GLU A 238 -4.87 -2.69 -32.25
C GLU A 238 -3.94 -3.18 -31.13
N MET A 239 -4.44 -3.16 -29.90
CA MET A 239 -3.70 -3.52 -28.69
C MET A 239 -4.47 -4.59 -27.91
N GLY A 240 -3.79 -5.60 -27.41
CA GLY A 240 -4.39 -6.61 -26.54
C GLY A 240 -4.35 -6.21 -25.07
N CYS A 241 -3.18 -5.82 -24.59
CA CYS A 241 -2.97 -5.48 -23.20
C CYS A 241 -1.99 -4.32 -23.07
N LEU A 242 -2.30 -3.37 -22.19
CA LEU A 242 -1.47 -2.24 -21.83
C LEU A 242 -1.28 -2.20 -20.31
N LEU A 243 -0.04 -2.35 -19.84
CA LEU A 243 0.32 -2.31 -18.43
C LEU A 243 0.96 -0.97 -18.07
N LEU A 244 0.38 -0.30 -17.07
CA LEU A 244 0.70 1.07 -16.69
C LEU A 244 0.91 1.19 -15.18
N GLU A 245 1.84 2.05 -14.78
CA GLU A 245 2.09 2.41 -13.39
C GLU A 245 2.04 3.95 -13.28
N PRO A 246 0.96 4.53 -12.72
CA PRO A 246 0.86 5.99 -12.58
C PRO A 246 1.83 6.55 -11.53
N GLY A 247 2.18 5.74 -10.53
CA GLY A 247 3.34 5.96 -9.68
C GLY A 247 4.51 5.13 -10.20
N LEU A 248 5.72 5.66 -10.13
CA LEU A 248 6.91 5.06 -10.70
C LEU A 248 7.90 4.67 -9.63
N THR A 249 8.56 3.55 -9.87
CA THR A 249 9.72 3.12 -9.09
C THR A 249 11.02 3.64 -9.72
N TRP A 250 12.16 3.33 -9.12
CA TRP A 250 13.45 3.76 -9.66
C TRP A 250 13.89 2.88 -10.84
N PRO A 251 14.45 3.45 -11.92
CA PRO A 251 14.60 4.88 -12.20
C PRO A 251 13.25 5.57 -12.48
N VAL A 252 13.09 6.80 -11.99
CA VAL A 252 11.83 7.54 -12.17
C VAL A 252 11.74 8.05 -13.62
N HIS A 253 10.81 7.48 -14.38
CA HIS A 253 10.49 7.83 -15.76
C HIS A 253 9.35 8.86 -15.87
N GLU A 254 8.81 9.06 -17.08
CA GLU A 254 7.58 9.81 -17.27
C GLU A 254 6.36 9.01 -16.81
N GLY A 255 5.50 9.65 -16.00
CA GLY A 255 4.29 9.05 -15.48
C GLY A 255 3.14 9.23 -16.47
N ILE A 256 2.25 8.25 -16.55
CA ILE A 256 1.07 8.35 -17.41
C ILE A 256 0.11 9.44 -16.89
N ASP A 257 -0.27 10.40 -17.74
CA ASP A 257 -1.43 11.26 -17.50
C ASP A 257 -2.70 10.44 -17.76
N LEU A 258 -3.40 10.09 -16.68
CA LEU A 258 -4.63 9.30 -16.75
C LEU A 258 -5.76 10.07 -17.44
N ASP A 259 -5.91 11.37 -17.22
CA ASP A 259 -6.95 12.18 -17.88
C ASP A 259 -6.73 12.23 -19.40
N LEU A 260 -5.48 12.33 -19.85
CA LEU A 260 -5.15 12.25 -21.28
C LEU A 260 -5.35 10.84 -21.83
N LEU A 261 -4.87 9.81 -21.12
CA LEU A 261 -5.03 8.40 -21.51
C LEU A 261 -6.50 8.05 -21.72
N PHE A 262 -7.35 8.32 -20.72
CA PHE A 262 -8.77 7.95 -20.77
C PHE A 262 -9.53 8.73 -21.86
N ARG A 263 -9.20 10.01 -22.09
CA ARG A 263 -9.76 10.78 -23.22
C ARG A 263 -9.41 10.19 -24.59
N LYS A 264 -8.21 9.60 -24.73
CA LYS A 264 -7.80 8.91 -25.96
C LYS A 264 -8.50 7.55 -26.10
N LEU A 265 -8.56 6.77 -25.02
CA LEU A 265 -9.26 5.48 -24.97
C LEU A 265 -10.75 5.61 -25.32
N GLU A 266 -11.45 6.65 -24.86
CA GLU A 266 -12.85 6.91 -25.23
C GLU A 266 -13.10 6.99 -26.74
N ARG A 267 -12.07 7.37 -27.51
CA ARG A 267 -12.12 7.50 -28.98
C ARG A 267 -11.51 6.30 -29.69
N HIS A 268 -10.74 5.48 -28.99
CA HIS A 268 -10.15 4.26 -29.54
C HIS A 268 -11.23 3.29 -29.97
N ARG A 269 -10.98 2.55 -31.06
CA ARG A 269 -11.91 1.58 -31.62
C ARG A 269 -11.14 0.36 -32.06
N GLN A 270 -11.53 -0.79 -31.54
CA GLN A 270 -11.06 -2.11 -32.00
C GLN A 270 -12.15 -3.15 -31.73
N SER A 271 -12.05 -4.30 -32.41
CA SER A 271 -13.00 -5.41 -32.22
C SER A 271 -12.62 -6.31 -31.05
N ALA A 272 -11.33 -6.48 -30.78
CA ALA A 272 -10.84 -7.33 -29.71
C ALA A 272 -10.84 -6.59 -28.36
N PRO A 273 -10.92 -7.30 -27.22
CA PRO A 273 -10.76 -6.69 -25.91
C PRO A 273 -9.38 -6.03 -25.74
N LEU A 274 -9.34 -4.85 -25.13
CA LEU A 274 -8.13 -4.18 -24.65
C LEU A 274 -8.11 -4.23 -23.12
N PHE A 275 -7.18 -4.99 -22.55
CA PHE A 275 -6.92 -4.99 -21.12
C PHE A 275 -6.04 -3.80 -20.75
N LEU A 276 -6.59 -2.88 -19.95
CA LEU A 276 -5.84 -1.78 -19.37
C LEU A 276 -5.51 -2.12 -17.91
N ILE A 277 -4.32 -2.68 -17.69
CA ILE A 277 -3.84 -3.04 -16.36
C ILE A 277 -3.12 -1.84 -15.76
N ILE A 278 -3.69 -1.28 -14.70
CA ILE A 278 -3.13 -0.17 -13.92
C ILE A 278 -2.70 -0.71 -12.58
N ASP A 279 -1.38 -0.76 -12.33
CA ASP A 279 -0.87 -1.03 -10.99
C ASP A 279 -1.02 0.23 -10.13
N ARG A 280 -1.95 0.13 -9.18
CA ARG A 280 -2.30 1.23 -8.28
C ARG A 280 -1.44 1.22 -7.03
N THR A 281 -0.52 0.30 -6.82
CA THR A 281 0.20 0.11 -5.55
C THR A 281 0.83 1.40 -5.00
N LEU A 282 1.41 2.26 -5.84
CA LEU A 282 2.01 3.53 -5.41
C LEU A 282 1.01 4.69 -5.27
N THR A 283 -0.17 4.57 -5.88
CA THR A 283 -1.24 5.58 -5.83
C THR A 283 -2.36 5.27 -4.84
N GLY A 284 -2.56 3.99 -4.52
CA GLY A 284 -3.61 3.49 -3.64
C GLY A 284 -4.98 4.08 -3.93
N MET A 285 -5.65 4.53 -2.86
CA MET A 285 -6.96 5.19 -2.96
C MET A 285 -6.92 6.62 -3.52
N ALA A 286 -5.73 7.24 -3.63
CA ALA A 286 -5.61 8.59 -4.21
C ALA A 286 -5.90 8.61 -5.72
N ASN A 287 -5.94 7.43 -6.35
CA ASN A 287 -6.30 7.22 -7.76
C ASN A 287 -7.68 6.57 -7.89
N PRO A 288 -8.78 7.34 -7.98
CA PRO A 288 -10.13 6.83 -8.10
C PRO A 288 -10.52 6.61 -9.58
N PHE A 289 -9.67 5.97 -10.39
CA PHE A 289 -9.91 5.91 -11.83
C PHE A 289 -11.19 5.15 -12.21
N PHE A 290 -11.63 4.16 -11.42
CA PHE A 290 -12.92 3.50 -11.69
C PHE A 290 -14.09 4.48 -11.55
N GLU A 291 -14.14 5.24 -10.46
CA GLU A 291 -15.15 6.26 -10.23
C GLU A 291 -15.18 7.31 -11.36
N ARG A 292 -14.01 7.75 -11.82
CA ARG A 292 -13.90 8.83 -12.80
C ARG A 292 -14.17 8.40 -14.25
N TYR A 293 -13.81 7.18 -14.62
CA TYR A 293 -13.74 6.81 -16.04
C TYR A 293 -14.48 5.53 -16.43
N ALA A 294 -14.82 4.63 -15.49
CA ALA A 294 -15.34 3.29 -15.85
C ALA A 294 -16.61 3.33 -16.71
N ASP A 295 -17.53 4.26 -16.44
CA ASP A 295 -18.79 4.38 -17.21
C ASP A 295 -18.62 4.97 -18.61
N ARG A 296 -17.47 5.59 -18.88
CA ARG A 296 -17.18 6.25 -20.16
C ARG A 296 -16.40 5.36 -21.11
N MET A 297 -15.93 4.21 -20.63
CA MET A 297 -15.07 3.33 -21.41
C MET A 297 -15.84 2.65 -22.53
N PRO A 298 -15.25 2.54 -23.73
CA PRO A 298 -15.82 1.73 -24.80
C PRO A 298 -15.98 0.27 -24.36
N GLY A 299 -16.98 -0.42 -24.90
CA GLY A 299 -17.29 -1.80 -24.54
C GLY A 299 -16.16 -2.83 -24.78
N HIS A 300 -15.15 -2.51 -25.58
CA HIS A 300 -13.98 -3.37 -25.77
C HIS A 300 -12.88 -3.16 -24.72
N VAL A 301 -12.95 -2.11 -23.88
CA VAL A 301 -11.93 -1.84 -22.87
C VAL A 301 -12.30 -2.55 -21.57
N VAL A 302 -11.35 -3.32 -21.04
CA VAL A 302 -11.42 -3.94 -19.73
C VAL A 302 -10.45 -3.20 -18.81
N LEU A 303 -11.00 -2.49 -17.82
CA LEU A 303 -10.22 -1.82 -16.79
C LEU A 303 -9.79 -2.83 -15.74
N VAL A 304 -8.50 -2.89 -15.47
CA VAL A 304 -7.93 -3.78 -14.47
C VAL A 304 -7.09 -2.97 -13.49
N SER A 305 -7.36 -3.11 -12.20
CA SER A 305 -6.54 -2.58 -11.11
C SER A 305 -5.86 -3.73 -10.41
N ILE A 306 -4.55 -3.64 -10.28
CA ILE A 306 -3.78 -4.53 -9.42
C ILE A 306 -3.08 -3.75 -8.32
N GLU A 307 -3.00 -4.33 -7.13
CA GLU A 307 -2.32 -3.69 -6.00
C GLU A 307 -1.64 -4.70 -5.08
N SER A 308 -0.46 -4.33 -4.56
CA SER A 308 0.17 -5.05 -3.45
C SER A 308 -0.51 -4.70 -2.13
N GLY A 309 -1.23 -5.67 -1.55
CA GLY A 309 -2.04 -5.46 -0.35
C GLY A 309 -1.24 -5.25 0.92
N ILE A 310 0.05 -5.61 0.95
CA ILE A 310 0.91 -5.44 2.14
C ILE A 310 1.37 -3.99 2.37
N LYS A 311 1.12 -3.08 1.41
CA LYS A 311 1.55 -1.68 1.49
C LYS A 311 0.57 -0.83 2.31
N TYR A 312 -0.15 0.09 1.67
CA TYR A 312 -1.03 1.04 2.35
C TYR A 312 -2.23 0.38 3.03
N TRP A 313 -2.78 -0.67 2.41
CA TRP A 313 -4.03 -1.32 2.81
C TRP A 313 -3.98 -2.03 4.16
N GLN A 314 -2.78 -2.38 4.64
CA GLN A 314 -2.58 -3.01 5.95
C GLN A 314 -2.17 -2.01 7.03
N LEU A 315 -2.32 -0.71 6.78
CA LEU A 315 -2.09 0.35 7.76
C LEU A 315 -0.70 0.28 8.40
N GLY A 316 0.33 -0.17 7.67
CA GLY A 316 1.69 -0.34 8.20
C GLY A 316 1.88 -1.52 9.16
N LEU A 317 0.88 -2.40 9.32
CA LEU A 317 0.94 -3.55 10.22
C LEU A 317 1.67 -4.76 9.64
N GLU A 318 1.92 -4.87 8.33
CA GLU A 318 2.60 -6.02 7.71
C GLU A 318 2.05 -7.37 8.21
N LEU A 319 0.75 -7.58 8.08
CA LEU A 319 0.03 -8.73 8.62
C LEU A 319 0.21 -9.96 7.73
N THR A 320 0.15 -9.77 6.42
CA THR A 320 0.28 -10.85 5.43
C THR A 320 0.62 -10.33 4.03
N ASN A 321 1.21 -11.15 3.17
CA ASN A 321 1.24 -10.87 1.74
C ASN A 321 -0.14 -11.12 1.15
N LEU A 322 -0.64 -10.16 0.37
CA LEU A 322 -1.88 -10.23 -0.39
C LEU A 322 -1.75 -9.35 -1.62
N GLY A 323 -2.59 -9.62 -2.63
CA GLY A 323 -2.81 -8.74 -3.76
C GLY A 323 -4.30 -8.49 -3.95
N PHE A 324 -4.64 -7.34 -4.51
CA PHE A 324 -6.00 -7.01 -4.92
C PHE A 324 -6.05 -6.97 -6.43
N LEU A 325 -7.03 -7.64 -7.03
CA LEU A 325 -7.33 -7.58 -8.46
C LEU A 325 -8.78 -7.15 -8.60
N VAL A 326 -9.02 -6.05 -9.31
CA VAL A 326 -10.37 -5.57 -9.62
C VAL A 326 -10.48 -5.32 -11.12
N LEU A 327 -11.52 -5.88 -11.72
CA LEU A 327 -11.81 -5.83 -13.15
C LEU A 327 -13.13 -5.08 -13.34
N SER A 328 -13.25 -4.26 -14.38
CA SER A 328 -14.53 -3.66 -14.78
C SER A 328 -14.59 -3.44 -16.30
N GLY A 329 -15.72 -3.77 -16.91
CA GLY A 329 -15.95 -3.58 -18.35
C GLY A 329 -17.08 -4.47 -18.86
N GLU A 330 -17.60 -4.19 -20.06
CA GLU A 330 -18.64 -5.05 -20.66
C GLU A 330 -18.22 -6.53 -20.78
N PRO A 331 -16.97 -6.88 -21.18
CA PRO A 331 -16.54 -8.28 -21.25
C PRO A 331 -16.49 -8.97 -19.88
N VAL A 332 -16.31 -8.20 -18.81
CA VAL A 332 -16.25 -8.70 -17.43
C VAL A 332 -17.63 -9.07 -16.89
N ALA A 333 -18.69 -8.44 -17.42
CA ALA A 333 -20.07 -8.75 -17.03
C ALA A 333 -20.55 -10.14 -17.51
N HIS A 334 -19.82 -10.79 -18.40
CA HIS A 334 -20.19 -12.11 -18.91
C HIS A 334 -19.83 -13.21 -17.89
N PRO A 335 -20.74 -14.17 -17.58
CA PRO A 335 -20.48 -15.23 -16.61
C PRO A 335 -19.22 -16.07 -16.94
N GLU A 336 -18.92 -16.28 -18.22
CA GLU A 336 -17.71 -16.97 -18.65
C GLU A 336 -16.41 -16.32 -18.14
N THR A 337 -16.39 -15.01 -17.92
CA THR A 337 -15.23 -14.32 -17.38
C THR A 337 -15.02 -14.66 -15.90
N GLU A 338 -16.11 -14.77 -15.14
CA GLU A 338 -16.07 -15.25 -13.76
C GLU A 338 -15.56 -16.69 -13.68
N GLU A 339 -16.09 -17.58 -14.53
CA GLU A 339 -15.64 -18.98 -14.61
C GLU A 339 -14.15 -19.09 -14.94
N ARG A 340 -13.66 -18.28 -15.90
CA ARG A 340 -12.23 -18.21 -16.25
C ARG A 340 -11.39 -17.69 -15.10
N LEU A 341 -11.85 -16.63 -14.42
CA LEU A 341 -11.14 -16.06 -13.27
C LEU A 341 -11.04 -17.08 -12.13
N THR A 342 -12.15 -17.71 -11.75
CA THR A 342 -12.18 -18.77 -10.72
C THR A 342 -11.26 -19.94 -11.10
N HIS A 343 -11.30 -20.38 -12.36
CA HIS A 343 -10.40 -21.42 -12.85
C HIS A 343 -8.93 -21.02 -12.69
N LEU A 344 -8.55 -19.81 -13.14
CA LEU A 344 -7.18 -19.30 -13.02
C LEU A 344 -6.74 -19.17 -11.56
N MET A 345 -7.63 -18.68 -10.70
CA MET A 345 -7.40 -18.57 -9.26
C MET A 345 -7.10 -19.93 -8.62
N GLY A 346 -7.81 -20.99 -9.02
CA GLY A 346 -7.53 -22.36 -8.56
C GLY A 346 -6.20 -22.91 -9.08
N VAL A 347 -5.97 -22.91 -10.40
CA VAL A 347 -4.79 -23.56 -11.00
C VAL A 347 -3.48 -22.84 -10.68
N LEU A 348 -3.51 -21.52 -10.49
CA LEU A 348 -2.33 -20.72 -10.15
C LEU A 348 -2.06 -20.67 -8.64
N THR A 349 -2.89 -21.34 -7.82
CA THR A 349 -2.90 -21.16 -6.36
C THR A 349 -2.97 -19.66 -6.01
N GLY A 350 -3.87 -18.97 -6.70
CA GLY A 350 -4.08 -17.53 -6.59
C GLY A 350 -4.77 -17.15 -5.29
N VAL A 351 -5.76 -17.96 -4.87
CA VAL A 351 -6.58 -17.72 -3.68
C VAL A 351 -5.69 -17.68 -2.43
N PRO A 352 -5.75 -16.61 -1.61
CA PRO A 352 -5.00 -16.56 -0.36
C PRO A 352 -5.56 -17.58 0.63
N ASP A 353 -4.71 -18.05 1.54
CA ASP A 353 -5.17 -18.88 2.65
C ASP A 353 -6.15 -18.07 3.54
N PRO A 354 -7.37 -18.56 3.83
CA PRO A 354 -8.34 -17.88 4.70
C PRO A 354 -7.74 -17.47 6.07
N ALA A 355 -6.79 -18.24 6.61
CA ALA A 355 -6.08 -17.91 7.84
C ALA A 355 -5.30 -16.58 7.74
N LEU A 356 -4.83 -16.23 6.54
CA LEU A 356 -4.15 -14.97 6.27
C LEU A 356 -5.14 -13.81 6.21
N VAL A 357 -6.32 -14.02 5.64
CA VAL A 357 -7.40 -13.02 5.58
C VAL A 357 -7.92 -12.71 6.98
N TRP A 358 -8.02 -13.72 7.86
CA TRP A 358 -8.37 -13.52 9.27
C TRP A 358 -7.43 -12.56 10.02
N ARG A 359 -6.18 -12.40 9.59
CA ARG A 359 -5.22 -11.47 10.23
C ARG A 359 -5.58 -10.01 9.96
N LEU A 360 -6.29 -9.74 8.87
CA LEU A 360 -6.62 -8.39 8.45
C LEU A 360 -7.72 -7.80 9.34
N PRO A 361 -7.62 -6.51 9.70
CA PRO A 361 -8.78 -5.79 10.20
C PRO A 361 -9.81 -5.65 9.08
N ARG A 362 -11.09 -5.46 9.43
CA ARG A 362 -12.12 -5.13 8.43
C ARG A 362 -11.74 -3.86 7.66
N PRO A 363 -12.06 -3.73 6.36
CA PRO A 363 -11.86 -2.51 5.61
C PRO A 363 -12.51 -1.27 6.27
N SER A 364 -11.83 -0.14 6.26
CA SER A 364 -12.37 1.15 6.73
C SER A 364 -11.76 2.31 5.95
N ARG A 365 -12.56 2.91 5.07
CA ARG A 365 -12.17 4.08 4.26
C ARG A 365 -11.67 5.21 5.14
N SER A 366 -12.42 5.57 6.20
CA SER A 366 -12.08 6.72 7.05
C SER A 366 -10.72 6.61 7.74
N VAL A 367 -10.34 5.40 8.20
CA VAL A 367 -9.04 5.16 8.84
C VAL A 367 -7.91 5.27 7.81
N LEU A 368 -8.11 4.67 6.63
CA LEU A 368 -7.10 4.70 5.58
C LEU A 368 -6.94 6.09 4.97
N GLU A 369 -8.02 6.85 4.75
CA GLU A 369 -7.96 8.21 4.21
C GLU A 369 -7.13 9.13 5.10
N ARG A 370 -7.38 9.12 6.42
CA ARG A 370 -6.58 9.90 7.38
C ARG A 370 -5.10 9.52 7.34
N ARG A 371 -4.81 8.21 7.25
CA ARG A 371 -3.45 7.71 7.10
C ARG A 371 -2.79 8.25 5.83
N MET A 372 -3.48 8.12 4.69
CA MET A 372 -2.95 8.51 3.39
C MET A 372 -2.77 10.03 3.30
N GLU A 373 -3.68 10.81 3.87
CA GLU A 373 -3.58 12.27 4.00
C GLU A 373 -2.32 12.66 4.77
N ARG A 374 -2.02 11.99 5.89
CA ARG A 374 -0.79 12.27 6.65
C ARG A 374 0.49 11.86 5.92
N LEU A 375 0.49 10.71 5.24
CA LEU A 375 1.60 10.30 4.39
C LEU A 375 1.85 11.33 3.28
N ALA A 376 0.78 11.85 2.68
CA ALA A 376 0.85 12.89 1.66
C ALA A 376 1.45 14.18 2.24
N ARG A 377 0.93 14.68 3.37
CA ARG A 377 1.47 15.85 4.07
C ARG A 377 2.97 15.69 4.34
N ASN A 378 3.36 14.58 4.96
CA ASN A 378 4.76 14.31 5.30
C ASN A 378 5.66 14.29 4.06
N THR A 379 5.20 13.66 2.98
CA THR A 379 5.98 13.55 1.74
C THR A 379 6.14 14.92 1.09
N ASN A 380 5.09 15.74 1.02
CA ASN A 380 5.14 17.10 0.48
C ASN A 380 6.12 18.00 1.27
N VAL A 381 6.09 17.91 2.59
CA VAL A 381 6.98 18.70 3.47
C VAL A 381 8.43 18.25 3.31
N LEU A 382 8.70 16.93 3.34
CA LEU A 382 10.04 16.39 3.15
C LEU A 382 10.59 16.72 1.76
N TYR A 383 9.74 16.63 0.72
CA TYR A 383 10.11 17.02 -0.64
C TYR A 383 10.52 18.49 -0.70
N SER A 384 9.72 19.39 -0.13
CA SER A 384 10.02 20.83 -0.08
C SER A 384 11.33 21.11 0.66
N PHE A 385 11.57 20.43 1.79
CA PHE A 385 12.84 20.50 2.51
C PHE A 385 14.02 20.07 1.63
N LEU A 386 13.92 18.93 0.95
CA LEU A 386 14.99 18.43 0.07
C LEU A 386 15.20 19.31 -1.16
N GLN A 387 14.17 19.99 -1.67
CA GLN A 387 14.30 20.98 -2.74
C GLN A 387 15.15 22.18 -2.30
N GLU A 388 14.98 22.69 -1.07
CA GLU A 388 15.86 23.74 -0.54
C GLU A 388 17.29 23.24 -0.40
N ARG A 389 17.50 22.01 0.10
CA ARG A 389 18.83 21.39 0.19
C ARG A 389 19.47 21.13 -1.19
N MET A 390 18.65 20.98 -2.23
CA MET A 390 19.13 20.91 -3.61
C MET A 390 19.65 22.27 -4.11
N LYS A 391 18.98 23.38 -3.75
CA LYS A 391 19.48 24.74 -4.07
C LYS A 391 20.79 25.07 -3.36
N GLU A 392 21.01 24.50 -2.19
CA GLU A 392 22.27 24.61 -1.41
C GLU A 392 23.37 23.66 -1.90
N GLY A 393 23.12 22.85 -2.94
CA GLY A 393 24.08 21.90 -3.49
C GLY A 393 24.37 20.70 -2.59
N ARG A 394 23.53 20.44 -1.57
CA ARG A 394 23.63 19.30 -0.64
C ARG A 394 22.90 18.06 -1.13
N VAL A 395 21.96 18.27 -2.06
CA VAL A 395 21.27 17.24 -2.85
C VAL A 395 21.54 17.54 -4.32
N SER A 396 21.98 16.53 -5.08
CA SER A 396 22.28 16.68 -6.51
C SER A 396 21.03 16.60 -7.38
N ARG A 397 20.16 15.61 -7.09
CA ARG A 397 18.88 15.41 -7.79
C ARG A 397 17.84 14.86 -6.83
N LEU A 398 16.59 15.19 -7.09
CA LEU A 398 15.45 14.78 -6.30
C LEU A 398 14.31 14.35 -7.22
N TYR A 399 13.74 13.18 -6.94
CA TYR A 399 12.60 12.63 -7.65
C TYR A 399 11.53 12.16 -6.65
N HIS A 400 10.29 12.06 -7.10
CA HIS A 400 9.17 11.56 -6.34
C HIS A 400 8.39 10.54 -7.18
N SER A 401 7.72 9.60 -6.53
CA SER A 401 7.10 8.47 -7.25
C SER A 401 5.90 8.85 -8.12
N VAL A 402 5.12 9.88 -7.81
CA VAL A 402 3.94 10.24 -8.61
C VAL A 402 4.10 11.65 -9.13
N GLN A 403 4.05 11.83 -10.46
CA GLN A 403 4.32 13.13 -11.08
C GLN A 403 3.34 14.23 -10.62
N ALA A 404 3.87 15.43 -10.43
CA ALA A 404 3.07 16.59 -10.10
C ALA A 404 2.17 16.93 -11.30
N GLY A 405 0.92 17.32 -11.02
CA GLY A 405 -0.05 17.68 -12.07
C GLY A 405 -1.06 16.59 -12.43
N GLN A 406 -0.89 15.34 -11.98
CA GLN A 406 -1.88 14.26 -12.19
C GLN A 406 -3.21 14.47 -11.40
N GLY A 407 -3.32 15.53 -10.59
CA GLY A 407 -4.54 15.84 -9.83
C GLY A 407 -4.96 14.79 -8.80
N LEU A 408 -4.04 13.88 -8.42
CA LEU A 408 -4.27 12.87 -7.39
C LEU A 408 -4.23 13.50 -5.99
N ARG A 409 -5.11 13.04 -5.10
CA ARG A 409 -5.22 13.58 -3.73
C ARG A 409 -5.49 12.47 -2.73
N ALA A 410 -4.92 12.62 -1.53
CA ALA A 410 -5.25 11.81 -0.37
C ALA A 410 -5.90 12.73 0.67
N GLY A 411 -7.22 12.65 0.82
CA GLY A 411 -7.96 13.64 1.60
C GLY A 411 -7.78 15.04 1.02
N ARG A 412 -7.29 15.98 1.83
CA ARG A 412 -7.05 17.37 1.39
C ARG A 412 -5.66 17.56 0.77
N GLU A 413 -4.77 16.60 0.91
CA GLU A 413 -3.38 16.75 0.50
C GLU A 413 -3.14 16.29 -0.95
N PRO A 414 -2.34 17.02 -1.75
CA PRO A 414 -1.85 16.53 -3.03
C PRO A 414 -1.03 15.24 -2.86
N TRP A 415 -1.31 14.22 -3.68
CA TRP A 415 -0.60 12.95 -3.62
C TRP A 415 0.57 12.93 -4.61
N MET A 416 1.81 12.88 -4.09
CA MET A 416 3.03 12.64 -4.88
C MET A 416 3.63 11.23 -4.65
N GLY A 417 2.85 10.35 -4.04
CA GLY A 417 3.32 9.08 -3.51
C GLY A 417 3.90 9.21 -2.10
N SER A 418 4.40 8.09 -1.57
CA SER A 418 5.13 8.06 -0.28
C SER A 418 6.64 7.82 -0.45
N LEU A 419 7.13 7.83 -1.69
CA LEU A 419 8.52 7.56 -2.03
C LEU A 419 9.18 8.80 -2.63
N LEU A 420 10.35 9.14 -2.09
CA LEU A 420 11.28 10.11 -2.68
C LEU A 420 12.60 9.40 -3.01
N TYR A 421 13.26 9.85 -4.08
CA TYR A 421 14.56 9.36 -4.50
C TYR A 421 15.54 10.51 -4.53
N VAL A 422 16.64 10.37 -3.80
CA VAL A 422 17.61 11.43 -3.55
C VAL A 422 18.97 10.98 -4.07
N GLN A 423 19.57 11.78 -4.95
CA GLN A 423 20.97 11.63 -5.32
C GLN A 423 21.80 12.67 -4.58
N LEU A 424 22.87 12.22 -3.92
CA LEU A 424 23.76 13.06 -3.12
C LEU A 424 25.03 13.45 -3.90
N PRO A 425 25.64 14.60 -3.60
CA PRO A 425 26.91 15.00 -4.21
C PRO A 425 28.01 14.00 -3.90
N GLY A 426 28.67 13.48 -4.94
CA GLY A 426 29.81 12.57 -4.78
C GLY A 426 29.46 11.11 -4.44
N VAL A 427 28.18 10.76 -4.33
CA VAL A 427 27.71 9.39 -4.10
C VAL A 427 27.08 8.86 -5.38
N VAL A 428 27.67 7.82 -5.97
CA VAL A 428 27.38 7.39 -7.33
C VAL A 428 26.99 5.92 -7.40
N HIS A 429 27.52 5.10 -6.51
CA HIS A 429 27.35 3.65 -6.53
C HIS A 429 26.30 3.18 -5.53
N TYR A 430 25.63 2.07 -5.87
CA TYR A 430 24.62 1.43 -5.01
C TYR A 430 25.15 1.12 -3.61
N HIS A 431 26.35 0.52 -3.52
CA HIS A 431 26.94 0.12 -2.24
C HIS A 431 27.20 1.34 -1.33
N GLU A 432 27.57 2.49 -1.88
CA GLU A 432 27.76 3.72 -1.10
C GLU A 432 26.43 4.20 -0.51
N TYR A 433 25.34 4.15 -1.29
CA TYR A 433 24.00 4.45 -0.78
C TYR A 433 23.51 3.42 0.24
N GLU A 434 23.89 2.15 0.10
CA GLU A 434 23.53 1.09 1.03
C GLU A 434 24.23 1.29 2.38
N GLU A 435 25.55 1.54 2.35
CA GLU A 435 26.35 1.88 3.53
C GLU A 435 25.82 3.15 4.20
N LEU A 436 25.49 4.17 3.41
CA LEU A 436 24.91 5.40 3.90
C LEU A 436 23.53 5.17 4.55
N ALA A 437 22.63 4.44 3.90
CA ALA A 437 21.30 4.13 4.44
C ALA A 437 21.40 3.36 5.76
N LYS A 438 22.32 2.39 5.84
CA LYS A 438 22.61 1.64 7.06
C LYS A 438 23.15 2.56 8.15
N HIS A 439 24.21 3.31 7.86
CA HIS A 439 24.83 4.23 8.82
C HIS A 439 23.84 5.27 9.35
N TRP A 440 23.02 5.85 8.47
CA TRP A 440 21.96 6.79 8.81
C TRP A 440 20.92 6.14 9.72
N ALA A 441 20.45 4.93 9.43
CA ALA A 441 19.52 4.24 10.32
C ALA A 441 20.13 3.88 11.69
N GLU A 442 21.41 3.49 11.74
CA GLU A 442 22.11 3.10 12.98
C GLU A 442 22.46 4.30 13.89
N THR A 443 22.66 5.49 13.30
CA THR A 443 23.00 6.72 14.04
C THR A 443 21.78 7.56 14.44
N ALA A 444 20.61 7.26 13.88
CA ALA A 444 19.37 7.91 14.28
C ALA A 444 19.02 7.55 15.74
N GLU A 445 18.57 8.55 16.50
CA GLU A 445 18.01 8.29 17.83
C GLU A 445 16.79 7.35 17.69
N PRO A 446 16.61 6.35 18.58
CA PRO A 446 15.51 5.39 18.47
C PRO A 446 14.12 6.05 18.34
N ALA A 447 13.92 7.19 19.02
CA ALA A 447 12.68 7.96 18.98
C ALA A 447 12.32 8.50 17.59
N LEU A 448 13.29 8.66 16.70
CA LEU A 448 13.05 9.07 15.32
C LEU A 448 12.47 7.93 14.48
N CYS A 449 12.51 6.66 14.89
CA CYS A 449 11.89 5.57 14.15
C CYS A 449 12.28 5.55 12.64
N ILE A 450 13.58 5.66 12.37
CA ILE A 450 14.18 5.57 11.03
C ILE A 450 14.80 4.18 10.89
N HIS A 451 14.51 3.48 9.80
CA HIS A 451 14.99 2.11 9.58
C HIS A 451 15.57 1.94 8.18
N GLN A 452 16.50 0.99 8.02
CA GLN A 452 16.89 0.51 6.71
C GLN A 452 15.87 -0.54 6.21
N GLY A 453 15.40 -0.44 4.96
CA GLY A 453 14.54 -1.46 4.37
C GLY A 453 13.93 -1.15 3.00
N GLY A 454 13.84 -2.19 2.16
CA GLY A 454 13.41 -2.14 0.75
C GLY A 454 11.90 -2.05 0.47
N SER A 455 11.02 -2.06 1.48
CA SER A 455 9.56 -1.90 1.30
C SER A 455 9.06 -0.49 1.66
N PHE A 456 7.76 -0.23 1.54
CA PHE A 456 7.12 1.08 1.83
C PHE A 456 5.67 0.95 2.32
N GLY A 457 5.05 2.08 2.69
CA GLY A 457 3.67 2.16 3.21
C GLY A 457 3.55 2.04 4.73
N PHE A 458 4.68 2.16 5.44
CA PHE A 458 4.76 1.97 6.89
C PHE A 458 4.47 3.24 7.69
N ASP A 459 4.39 3.06 9.00
CA ASP A 459 4.28 4.19 9.93
C ASP A 459 5.61 4.94 10.10
N THR A 460 6.71 4.24 9.85
CA THR A 460 8.07 4.71 10.06
C THR A 460 8.73 5.11 8.75
N MET A 461 9.78 5.92 8.85
CA MET A 461 10.59 6.28 7.68
C MET A 461 11.54 5.13 7.37
N ARG A 462 11.60 4.69 6.10
CA ARG A 462 12.56 3.67 5.65
C ARG A 462 13.52 4.20 4.60
N LEU A 463 14.80 3.85 4.76
CA LEU A 463 15.90 4.19 3.86
C LEU A 463 16.32 2.94 3.09
N ALA A 464 16.54 3.05 1.79
CA ALA A 464 17.09 1.97 0.97
C ALA A 464 17.90 2.51 -0.19
N ALA A 465 18.98 1.83 -0.56
CA ALA A 465 19.62 2.05 -1.85
C ALA A 465 18.77 1.46 -2.98
N VAL A 466 18.72 2.13 -4.11
CA VAL A 466 18.14 1.64 -5.36
C VAL A 466 19.11 1.91 -6.51
N GLU A 467 19.10 1.05 -7.54
CA GLU A 467 19.88 1.22 -8.76
C GLU A 467 19.05 0.86 -10.00
N GLU A 468 19.31 1.56 -11.09
CA GLU A 468 18.87 1.11 -12.41
C GLU A 468 19.81 -0.02 -12.84
N SER A 469 19.26 -1.21 -13.11
CA SER A 469 19.93 -2.47 -13.53
C SER A 469 21.47 -2.47 -13.55
N PRO A 470 22.16 -3.41 -12.86
CA PRO A 470 23.63 -3.47 -12.77
C PRO A 470 24.39 -3.36 -14.10
N GLU A 471 23.77 -3.75 -15.21
CA GLU A 471 24.35 -3.75 -16.56
C GLU A 471 24.42 -2.35 -17.22
N ARG A 472 23.62 -1.37 -16.78
CA ARG A 472 23.49 -0.04 -17.44
C ARG A 472 24.29 1.09 -16.80
N GLY A 473 25.12 0.79 -15.80
CA GLY A 473 26.05 1.74 -15.20
C GLY A 473 25.55 2.40 -13.91
N PHE A 474 26.21 3.49 -13.52
CA PHE A 474 26.08 4.12 -12.21
C PHE A 474 24.87 5.07 -12.11
N ASN A 475 23.68 4.52 -11.95
CA ASN A 475 22.48 5.32 -11.68
C ASN A 475 21.77 4.79 -10.42
N SER A 476 22.30 5.19 -9.28
CA SER A 476 21.78 4.83 -7.96
C SER A 476 21.21 6.04 -7.23
N ALA A 477 20.33 5.79 -6.27
CA ALA A 477 19.77 6.82 -5.39
C ALA A 477 19.50 6.26 -4.00
N LEU A 478 19.42 7.16 -3.02
CA LEU A 478 18.80 6.87 -1.73
C LEU A 478 17.29 7.02 -1.88
N ARG A 479 16.56 5.92 -1.69
CA ARG A 479 15.11 5.94 -1.61
C ARG A 479 14.66 6.17 -0.16
N LEU A 480 13.82 7.18 0.02
CA LEU A 480 13.14 7.50 1.27
C LEU A 480 11.67 7.06 1.15
N SER A 481 11.26 6.08 1.93
CA SER A 481 9.84 5.78 2.17
C SER A 481 9.37 6.57 3.37
N VAL A 482 8.47 7.50 3.15
CA VAL A 482 7.96 8.41 4.18
C VAL A 482 6.95 7.71 5.09
N GLY A 483 7.05 7.98 6.39
CA GLY A 483 6.14 7.46 7.42
C GLY A 483 4.97 8.40 7.73
N ARG A 484 4.17 8.06 8.75
CA ARG A 484 2.97 8.81 9.18
C ARG A 484 3.22 9.74 10.37
N ASP A 485 4.46 10.16 10.55
CA ASP A 485 4.89 11.04 11.63
C ASP A 485 3.93 12.20 11.85
N THR A 486 3.70 12.55 13.11
CA THR A 486 3.09 13.83 13.44
C THR A 486 3.99 14.98 12.98
N ALA A 487 3.47 16.20 12.93
CA ALA A 487 4.23 17.32 12.43
C ALA A 487 5.51 17.60 13.25
N GLU A 488 5.44 17.47 14.58
CA GLU A 488 6.61 17.57 15.47
C GLU A 488 7.64 16.46 15.22
N GLU A 489 7.19 15.21 15.09
CA GLU A 489 8.07 14.06 14.82
C GLU A 489 8.74 14.20 13.45
N LEU A 490 8.00 14.68 12.44
CA LEU A 490 8.57 14.99 11.14
C LEU A 490 9.61 16.10 11.27
N ALA A 491 9.32 17.20 11.98
CA ALA A 491 10.27 18.30 12.16
C ALA A 491 11.58 17.81 12.81
N ALA A 492 11.50 16.95 13.83
CA ALA A 492 12.66 16.32 14.44
C ALA A 492 13.48 15.49 13.43
N LYS A 493 12.80 14.71 12.57
CA LYS A 493 13.44 13.96 11.47
C LYS A 493 14.11 14.88 10.45
N LEU A 494 13.51 16.01 10.11
CA LEU A 494 14.09 16.96 9.17
C LEU A 494 15.36 17.60 9.74
N VAL A 495 15.36 17.99 11.01
CA VAL A 495 16.56 18.50 11.69
C VAL A 495 17.67 17.45 11.73
N TRP A 496 17.32 16.20 12.02
CA TRP A 496 18.29 15.11 12.00
C TRP A 496 18.84 14.87 10.59
N LEU A 497 17.97 14.75 9.58
CA LEU A 497 18.35 14.55 8.18
C LEU A 497 19.23 15.70 7.68
N ASP A 498 18.95 16.92 8.11
CA ASP A 498 19.76 18.08 7.80
C ASP A 498 21.20 17.96 8.31
N ARG A 499 21.43 17.30 9.44
CA ARG A 499 22.80 17.08 9.94
C ARG A 499 23.52 15.97 9.18
N MET A 500 22.76 15.01 8.65
CA MET A 500 23.29 13.85 7.93
C MET A 500 23.63 14.15 6.47
N LEU A 501 22.96 15.12 5.85
CA LEU A 501 23.25 15.54 4.49
C LEU A 501 24.67 16.12 4.37
N PRO A 502 25.41 15.81 3.30
CA PRO A 502 26.75 16.34 3.10
C PRO A 502 26.75 17.88 3.06
N PRO A 503 27.88 18.54 3.39
CA PRO A 503 27.99 19.99 3.28
C PRO A 503 27.80 20.44 1.82
N GLY A 504 27.22 21.63 1.65
CA GLY A 504 27.06 22.26 0.35
C GLY A 504 28.42 22.67 -0.24
N ARG A 505 28.48 22.80 -1.56
CA ARG A 505 29.68 23.29 -2.25
C ARG A 505 29.81 24.80 -2.24
#